data_AF-A0A0K0DM98-F1
#
_entry.id   AF-A0A0K0DM98-F1
#
_cell.length_a   1.000
_cell.length_b   1.000
_cell.length_c   1.000
_cell.angle_alpha   90.00
_cell.angle_beta   90.00
_cell.angle_gamma   90.00
#
_symmetry.space_group_name_H-M   'P 1'
#
loop_
_entity.id
_entity.type
_entity.pdbx_description
1 polymer ?
#
loop_
_entity_poly.entity_id
_entity_poly.type
_entity_poly.pdbx_seq_one_letter_code
_entity_poly.pdbx_strand_id
1 'polypeptide(L)'
;LVHLTGKKGANESFIPKVYQRIFDEPGTDRPSPCWSLRFEVLTTASLELPMENAICVSGPDHALDYSSSIDEAQRVFSMFWPDRDFLPRSLPKPEEEEEVIEEKAIGQVA
;
A
#
# COMPACT_ATOMS: atom_id res chain seq x y z
N LEU A 1 -7.25 -16.69 8.54
CA LEU A 1 -6.89 -15.39 9.15
C LEU A 1 -7.81 -14.34 8.55
N VAL A 2 -8.44 -13.49 9.37
CA VAL A 2 -9.41 -12.48 8.92
C VAL A 2 -8.95 -11.11 9.39
N HIS A 3 -8.85 -10.15 8.47
CA HIS A 3 -8.52 -8.76 8.77
C HIS A 3 -9.76 -7.90 8.56
N LEU A 4 -10.06 -7.06 9.56
CA LEU A 4 -11.12 -6.08 9.49
C LEU A 4 -10.50 -4.69 9.66
N THR A 5 -10.55 -3.89 8.59
CA THR A 5 -10.06 -2.51 8.57
C THR A 5 -11.22 -1.57 8.34
N GLY A 6 -11.24 -0.44 9.04
CA GLY A 6 -12.30 0.54 8.91
C GLY A 6 -11.93 1.85 9.55
N LYS A 7 -12.56 2.93 9.08
CA LYS A 7 -12.34 4.27 9.62
C LYS A 7 -13.13 4.43 10.92
N LYS A 8 -12.47 4.92 11.97
CA LYS A 8 -13.14 5.30 13.21
C LYS A 8 -13.82 6.65 13.01
N GLY A 9 -15.16 6.66 12.95
CA GLY A 9 -15.94 7.89 13.02
C GLY A 9 -15.98 8.45 14.44
N ALA A 10 -16.44 9.69 14.59
CA ALA A 10 -16.50 10.38 15.88
C ALA A 10 -17.34 9.65 16.96
N ASN A 11 -18.37 8.90 16.54
CA ASN A 11 -19.37 8.37 17.47
C ASN A 11 -19.46 6.83 17.55
N GLU A 12 -18.90 6.07 16.59
CA GLU A 12 -18.93 4.59 16.67
C GLU A 12 -17.96 3.92 15.69
N SER A 13 -17.41 2.76 16.08
CA SER A 13 -16.67 1.85 15.19
C SER A 13 -17.64 0.83 14.59
N PHE A 14 -17.56 0.59 13.28
CA PHE A 14 -18.39 -0.43 12.59
C PHE A 14 -17.82 -1.85 12.71
N ILE A 15 -16.54 -1.99 13.08
CA ILE A 15 -15.83 -3.27 13.18
C ILE A 15 -16.53 -4.26 14.12
N PRO A 16 -17.04 -3.88 15.32
CA PRO A 16 -17.77 -4.80 16.18
C PRO A 16 -19.04 -5.37 15.53
N LYS A 17 -19.78 -4.56 14.78
CA LYS A 17 -21.02 -4.99 14.10
C LYS A 17 -20.70 -5.98 12.99
N VAL A 18 -19.65 -5.73 12.22
CA VAL A 18 -19.16 -6.65 11.18
C VAL A 18 -18.65 -7.94 11.80
N TYR A 19 -17.89 -7.86 12.89
CA TYR A 19 -17.40 -9.03 13.63
C TYR A 19 -18.55 -9.92 14.11
N GLN A 20 -19.59 -9.35 14.74
CA GLN A 20 -20.76 -10.10 15.20
C GLN A 20 -21.46 -10.79 14.03
N ARG A 21 -21.62 -10.10 12.90
CA ARG A 21 -22.21 -10.71 11.71
C ARG A 21 -21.37 -11.86 11.19
N ILE A 22 -20.04 -11.81 11.24
CA ILE A 22 -19.19 -12.86 10.66
C ILE A 22 -19.08 -14.07 11.60
N PHE A 23 -19.07 -13.86 12.92
CA PHE A 23 -18.68 -14.89 13.89
C PHE A 23 -19.74 -15.21 14.96
N ASP A 24 -20.54 -14.23 15.42
CA ASP A 24 -21.38 -14.36 16.63
C ASP A 24 -22.87 -14.14 16.36
N GLU A 25 -23.37 -14.49 15.17
CA GLU A 25 -24.80 -14.37 14.87
C GLU A 25 -25.59 -15.52 15.54
N PRO A 26 -26.50 -15.24 16.50
CA PRO A 26 -27.16 -16.28 17.27
C PRO A 26 -28.06 -17.15 16.39
N GLY A 27 -28.00 -18.47 16.58
CA GLY A 27 -28.82 -19.45 15.86
C GLY A 27 -28.28 -19.85 14.49
N THR A 28 -26.99 -19.65 14.23
CA THR A 28 -26.34 -19.98 12.95
C THR A 28 -25.06 -20.82 13.16
N ASP A 29 -24.66 -21.57 12.13
CA ASP A 29 -23.43 -22.39 12.13
C ASP A 29 -22.16 -21.55 11.84
N ARG A 30 -22.10 -20.32 12.37
CA ARG A 30 -20.95 -19.41 12.14
C ARG A 30 -19.71 -19.93 12.85
N PRO A 31 -18.51 -19.71 12.29
CA PRO A 31 -17.27 -20.11 12.93
C PRO A 31 -16.99 -19.26 14.17
N SER A 32 -16.44 -19.87 15.23
CA SER A 32 -15.88 -19.12 16.36
C SER A 32 -14.40 -18.81 16.14
N PRO A 33 -13.94 -17.57 16.36
CA PRO A 33 -12.53 -17.23 16.23
C PRO A 33 -11.74 -17.76 17.43
N CYS A 34 -10.62 -18.44 17.16
CA CYS A 34 -9.72 -18.95 18.21
C CYS A 34 -8.99 -17.83 18.97
N TRP A 35 -8.78 -16.68 18.32
CA TRP A 35 -8.13 -15.50 18.90
C TRP A 35 -8.54 -14.23 18.13
N SER A 36 -8.57 -13.09 18.81
CA SER A 36 -8.80 -11.79 18.18
C SER A 36 -7.93 -10.69 18.80
N LEU A 37 -7.52 -9.74 17.95
CA LEU A 37 -6.83 -8.52 18.36
C LEU A 37 -7.50 -7.32 17.68
N ARG A 38 -7.66 -6.25 18.45
CA ARG A 38 -8.14 -4.96 17.97
C ARG A 38 -7.17 -3.88 18.40
N PHE A 39 -6.76 -3.06 17.45
CA PHE A 39 -5.92 -1.90 17.67
C PHE A 39 -6.36 -0.76 16.76
N GLU A 40 -5.94 0.45 17.10
CA GLU A 40 -6.15 1.65 16.29
C GLU A 40 -4.80 2.10 15.76
N VAL A 41 -4.74 2.41 14.47
CA VAL A 41 -3.55 2.96 13.83
C VAL A 41 -3.74 4.45 13.70
N LEU A 42 -2.79 5.22 14.25
CA LEU A 42 -2.71 6.65 13.99
C LEU A 42 -2.05 6.85 12.63
N THR A 43 -2.79 7.42 11.69
CA THR A 43 -2.39 7.47 10.27
C THR A 43 -1.76 8.82 9.88
N THR A 44 -2.03 9.88 10.64
CA THR A 44 -1.52 11.22 10.36
C THR A 44 -0.22 11.49 11.11
N ALA A 45 0.87 11.69 10.36
CA ALA A 45 2.08 12.30 10.89
C ALA A 45 2.08 13.78 10.46
N SER A 46 1.56 14.67 11.30
CA SER A 46 1.67 16.11 11.10
C SER A 46 2.73 16.64 12.07
N LEU A 47 3.98 16.26 11.83
CA LEU A 47 5.11 16.80 12.57
C LEU A 47 5.86 17.77 11.67
N GLU A 48 5.78 19.06 12.00
CA GLU A 48 6.66 20.05 11.39
C GLU A 48 8.08 19.80 11.89
N LEU A 49 8.99 19.52 10.95
CA LEU A 49 10.40 19.33 11.25
C LEU A 49 11.11 20.68 11.12
N PRO A 50 11.99 21.06 12.07
CA PRO A 50 12.68 22.35 12.06
C PRO A 50 13.79 22.43 11.00
N MET A 51 13.98 21.39 10.19
CA MET A 51 15.06 21.26 9.22
C MET A 51 14.51 21.08 7.80
N GLU A 52 15.14 21.74 6.84
CA GLU A 52 14.64 21.82 5.45
C GLU A 52 14.91 20.56 4.62
N ASN A 53 15.83 19.69 5.07
CA ASN A 53 16.25 18.49 4.35
C ASN A 53 15.62 17.19 4.90
N ALA A 54 14.57 17.30 5.69
CA ALA A 54 13.83 16.15 6.21
C ALA A 54 12.33 16.34 5.95
N ILE A 55 11.66 15.24 5.60
CA ILE A 55 10.20 15.24 5.39
C ILE A 55 9.58 14.18 6.28
N CYS A 56 8.54 14.56 7.01
CA CYS A 56 7.67 13.63 7.69
C CYS A 56 6.64 13.09 6.70
N VAL A 57 6.49 11.76 6.64
CA VAL A 57 5.53 11.09 5.76
C VAL A 57 4.44 10.42 6.58
N SER A 58 3.28 10.26 5.96
CA SER A 58 2.12 9.66 6.60
C SER A 58 2.31 8.16 6.83
N GLY A 59 1.62 7.63 7.84
CA GLY A 59 1.53 6.19 8.04
C GLY A 59 0.56 5.54 7.04
N PRO A 60 0.37 4.21 7.11
CA PRO A 60 -0.66 3.53 6.33
C PRO A 60 -2.03 4.14 6.59
N ASP A 61 -2.84 4.30 5.55
CA ASP A 61 -4.20 4.77 5.68
C ASP A 61 -5.21 3.61 5.77
N HIS A 62 -6.48 3.90 5.50
CA HIS A 62 -7.60 2.95 5.57
C HIS A 62 -8.04 2.47 4.18
N ALA A 63 -7.34 2.88 3.11
CA ALA A 63 -7.64 2.49 1.75
C ALA A 63 -7.32 1.00 1.54
N LEU A 64 -7.90 0.42 0.49
CA LEU A 64 -7.65 -0.97 0.10
C LEU A 64 -6.45 -1.11 -0.84
N ASP A 65 -5.90 0.02 -1.29
CA ASP A 65 -4.79 0.11 -2.22
C ASP A 65 -3.69 1.03 -1.65
N TYR A 66 -2.63 1.21 -2.43
CA TYR A 66 -1.45 1.99 -2.04
C TYR A 66 -1.40 3.38 -2.68
N SER A 67 -2.49 3.85 -3.27
CA SER A 67 -2.48 5.06 -4.12
C SER A 67 -1.97 6.28 -3.33
N SER A 68 -2.45 6.46 -2.10
CA SER A 68 -2.02 7.56 -1.23
C SER A 68 -0.53 7.52 -0.89
N SER A 69 0.01 6.33 -0.61
CA SER A 69 1.44 6.15 -0.34
C SER A 69 2.29 6.40 -1.58
N ILE A 70 1.83 5.97 -2.75
CA ILE A 70 2.51 6.20 -4.04
C ILE A 70 2.52 7.70 -4.38
N ASP A 71 1.38 8.37 -4.24
CA ASP A 71 1.23 9.81 -4.50
C ASP A 71 2.13 10.63 -3.56
N GLU A 72 2.17 10.28 -2.26
CA GLU A 72 3.05 10.94 -1.29
C GLU A 72 4.52 10.72 -1.63
N ALA A 73 4.91 9.49 -1.97
CA ALA A 73 6.27 9.16 -2.36
C ALA A 73 6.71 9.91 -3.63
N GLN A 74 5.86 9.98 -4.66
CA GLN A 74 6.15 10.71 -5.90
C GLN A 74 6.27 12.21 -5.64
N ARG A 75 5.39 12.79 -4.81
CA ARG A 75 5.47 14.19 -4.40
C ARG A 75 6.78 14.49 -3.68
N VAL A 76 7.14 13.66 -2.70
CA VAL A 76 8.39 13.81 -1.93
C VAL A 76 9.61 13.66 -2.84
N PHE A 77 9.63 12.66 -3.72
CA PHE A 77 10.73 12.47 -4.67
C PHE A 77 10.93 13.70 -5.57
N SER A 78 9.84 14.25 -6.11
CA SER A 78 9.89 15.41 -7.01
C SER A 78 10.41 16.69 -6.33
N MET A 79 10.30 16.80 -5.00
CA MET A 79 10.87 17.92 -4.24
C MET A 79 12.40 17.86 -4.19
N PHE A 80 12.98 16.66 -4.10
CA PHE A 80 14.44 16.47 -3.99
C PHE A 80 15.12 16.25 -5.35
N TRP A 81 14.39 15.69 -6.33
CA TRP A 81 14.89 15.39 -7.66
C TRP A 81 13.89 15.80 -8.75
N PRO A 82 13.66 17.11 -8.96
CA PRO A 82 12.65 17.62 -9.90
C PRO A 82 12.91 17.22 -11.36
N ASP A 83 14.18 16.98 -11.71
CA ASP A 83 14.61 16.67 -13.09
C ASP A 83 14.75 15.16 -13.35
N ARG A 84 14.26 14.29 -12.46
CA ARG A 84 14.36 12.83 -12.59
C ARG A 84 13.00 12.18 -12.71
N ASP A 85 12.93 11.08 -13.46
CA ASP A 85 11.75 10.23 -13.52
C ASP A 85 11.59 9.44 -12.22
N PHE A 86 10.35 9.34 -11.74
CA PHE A 86 10.00 8.54 -10.58
C PHE A 86 9.90 7.06 -10.97
N LEU A 87 10.72 6.20 -10.34
CA LEU A 87 10.79 4.76 -10.58
C LEU A 87 10.93 4.39 -12.07
N PRO A 88 12.02 4.82 -12.75
CA PRO A 88 12.28 4.40 -14.12
C PRO A 88 12.46 2.88 -14.16
N ARG A 89 12.19 2.28 -15.33
CA ARG A 89 12.49 0.86 -15.53
C ARG A 89 13.96 0.62 -15.20
N SER A 90 14.23 -0.44 -14.44
CA SER A 90 15.60 -0.88 -14.21
C SER A 90 16.28 -1.11 -15.54
N LEU A 91 17.57 -0.79 -15.60
CA LEU A 91 18.39 -1.24 -16.72
C LEU A 91 18.30 -2.77 -16.82
N PRO A 92 18.31 -3.34 -18.04
CA PRO A 92 18.36 -4.79 -18.23
C PRO A 92 19.48 -5.36 -17.37
N LYS A 93 19.19 -6.48 -16.69
CA LYS A 93 20.27 -7.20 -16.03
C LYS A 93 21.20 -7.74 -17.12
N PRO A 94 22.52 -7.83 -16.87
CA PRO A 94 23.47 -8.36 -17.87
C PRO A 94 23.06 -9.74 -18.41
N GLU A 95 22.38 -10.55 -17.59
CA GLU A 95 21.88 -11.88 -17.93
C GLU A 95 20.67 -11.86 -18.89
N GLU A 96 19.90 -10.76 -18.94
CA GLU A 96 18.72 -10.62 -19.81
C GLU A 96 19.09 -10.10 -21.21
N GLU A 97 20.31 -9.59 -21.42
CA GLU A 97 20.77 -9.09 -22.72
C GLU A 97 21.06 -10.22 -23.73
N GLU A 98 21.37 -11.44 -23.27
CA GLU A 98 21.65 -12.59 -24.14
C GLU A 98 20.38 -13.13 -24.83
N GLU A 99 19.21 -13.08 -24.20
CA GLU A 99 17.96 -13.61 -24.79
C GLU A 99 17.34 -12.67 -25.86
N VAL A 100 17.54 -11.35 -25.75
CA VAL A 100 16.91 -10.36 -26.66
C VAL A 100 17.58 -10.33 -28.05
N ILE A 101 18.81 -10.85 -28.17
CA ILE A 101 19.55 -10.84 -29.43
C ILE A 101 19.07 -11.96 -30.37
N GLU A 102 18.58 -13.09 -29.84
CA GLU A 102 18.14 -14.22 -30.67
C GLU A 102 16.77 -13.98 -31.35
N GLU A 103 15.84 -13.25 -30.72
CA GLU A 103 14.51 -13.02 -31.32
C GLU A 103 14.52 -11.95 -32.44
N LYS A 104 15.56 -11.12 -32.54
CA LYS A 104 15.64 -10.08 -33.59
C LYS A 104 16.22 -10.57 -34.92
N ALA A 105 16.70 -11.81 -35.01
CA ALA A 105 17.36 -12.33 -36.20
C ALA A 105 16.44 -13.14 -37.15
N ILE A 106 15.18 -13.41 -36.79
CA ILE A 106 14.28 -14.24 -37.60
C ILE A 106 12.98 -13.49 -37.93
N GLY A 107 13.06 -12.47 -38.79
CA GLY A 107 11.84 -11.84 -39.26
C GLY A 107 11.96 -10.50 -39.98
N GLN A 108 12.82 -10.36 -40.99
CA GLN A 108 12.54 -9.47 -42.12
C GLN A 108 13.00 -10.12 -43.43
N VAL A 109 12.12 -10.02 -44.43
CA VAL A 109 11.97 -10.87 -45.61
C VAL A 109 12.55 -10.16 -46.83
N ALA A 110 13.20 -10.93 -47.73
CA ALA A 110 13.05 -10.83 -49.18
C ALA A 110 13.49 -12.15 -49.83
#